data_AF-A0AAX1Q9G3-F1
#
_entry.id   AF-A0AAX1Q9G3-F1
#
_cell.length_a   1.000
_cell.length_b   1.000
_cell.length_c   1.000
_cell.angle_alpha   90.00
_cell.angle_beta   90.00
_cell.angle_gamma   90.00
#
_symmetry.space_group_name_H-M   'P 1'
#
loop_
_entity.id
_entity.type
_entity.pdbx_description
1 polymer ?
#
loop_
_entity_poly.entity_id
_entity_poly.type
_entity_poly.pdbx_seq_one_letter_code
_entity_poly.pdbx_strand_id
1 'polypeptide(L)'
;MFRFFIKCFFITLLLAFGVLVGMQVSNEGLIKMKGYDDPNFSNALTVEKNERGYAEAEVLGENVELLDIEEKQRMLEERKAFNIFSSTGQHLSKMVKGGVDAFFNFIDGIV
;
A
#
# COMPACT_ATOMS: atom_id res chain seq x y z
N MET A 1 -1.03 -37.00 11.44
CA MET A 1 -0.12 -36.23 10.55
C MET A 1 -0.83 -35.81 9.25
N PHE A 2 -1.22 -36.73 8.35
CA PHE A 2 -1.80 -36.39 7.03
C PHE A 2 -3.07 -35.51 7.06
N ARG A 3 -4.00 -35.78 7.99
CA ARG A 3 -5.23 -34.98 8.18
C ARG A 3 -4.99 -33.54 8.64
N PHE A 4 -3.85 -33.24 9.24
CA PHE A 4 -3.43 -31.89 9.63
C PHE A 4 -2.81 -31.17 8.43
N PHE A 5 -1.94 -31.87 7.70
CA PHE A 5 -1.31 -31.34 6.49
C PHE A 5 -2.34 -30.92 5.43
N ILE A 6 -3.39 -31.71 5.22
CA ILE A 6 -4.49 -31.36 4.31
C ILE A 6 -5.21 -30.08 4.76
N LYS A 7 -5.47 -29.91 6.06
CA LYS A 7 -6.13 -28.69 6.57
C LYS A 7 -5.26 -27.46 6.35
N CYS A 8 -3.97 -27.56 6.66
CA CYS A 8 -3.01 -26.50 6.42
C CYS A 8 -2.92 -26.16 4.93
N PHE A 9 -2.82 -27.17 4.06
CA PHE A 9 -2.78 -26.98 2.61
C PHE A 9 -4.02 -26.27 2.07
N PHE A 10 -5.21 -26.65 2.55
CA PHE A 10 -6.47 -25.98 2.19
C PHE A 10 -6.52 -24.52 2.63
N ILE A 11 -6.06 -24.20 3.85
CA ILE A 11 -5.99 -22.82 4.35
C ILE A 11 -5.00 -21.99 3.52
N THR A 12 -3.84 -22.55 3.19
CA THR A 12 -2.85 -21.89 2.34
C THR A 12 -3.38 -21.62 0.95
N LEU A 13 -4.09 -22.58 0.35
CA LEU A 13 -4.74 -22.38 -0.94
C LEU A 13 -5.81 -21.29 -0.88
N LEU A 14 -6.67 -21.32 0.14
CA LEU A 14 -7.70 -20.31 0.34
C LEU A 14 -7.10 -18.91 0.45
N LEU A 15 -6.00 -18.76 1.20
CA LEU A 15 -5.25 -17.51 1.31
C LEU A 15 -4.67 -17.09 -0.04
N ALA A 16 -4.06 -18.02 -0.79
CA ALA A 16 -3.48 -17.73 -2.10
C ALA A 16 -4.54 -17.24 -3.10
N PHE A 17 -5.70 -17.88 -3.15
CA PHE A 17 -6.83 -17.41 -3.96
C PHE A 17 -7.34 -16.04 -3.48
N GLY A 18 -7.41 -15.81 -2.17
CA GLY A 18 -7.78 -14.50 -1.62
C GLY A 18 -6.84 -13.38 -2.09
N VAL A 19 -5.53 -13.63 -2.13
CA VAL A 19 -4.54 -12.67 -2.66
C VAL A 19 -4.74 -12.43 -4.15
N LEU A 20 -4.92 -13.48 -4.95
CA LEU A 20 -5.14 -13.35 -6.40
C LEU A 20 -6.41 -12.55 -6.72
N VAL A 21 -7.51 -12.81 -6.00
CA VAL A 21 -8.75 -12.04 -6.12
C VAL A 21 -8.54 -10.60 -5.67
N GLY A 22 -7.83 -10.38 -4.56
CA GLY A 22 -7.51 -9.04 -4.07
C GLY A 22 -6.72 -8.20 -5.08
N MET A 23 -5.80 -8.82 -5.82
CA MET A 23 -5.08 -8.14 -6.91
C MET A 23 -6.01 -7.70 -8.03
N GLN A 24 -6.98 -8.55 -8.42
CA GLN A 24 -7.96 -8.20 -9.46
C GLN A 24 -8.90 -7.07 -9.02
N VAL A 25 -9.44 -7.16 -7.79
CA VAL A 25 -10.32 -6.13 -7.20
C VAL A 25 -9.59 -4.78 -7.08
N SER A 26 -8.31 -4.80 -6.70
CA SER A 26 -7.49 -3.59 -6.62
C SER A 26 -7.25 -2.99 -8.01
N ASN A 27 -6.96 -3.81 -9.02
CA ASN A 27 -6.76 -3.32 -10.39
C ASN A 27 -8.04 -2.66 -10.95
N GLU A 28 -9.19 -3.27 -10.73
CA GLU A 28 -10.49 -2.68 -11.09
C GLU A 28 -10.79 -1.39 -10.30
N GLY A 29 -10.48 -1.37 -9.00
CA GLY A 29 -10.61 -0.18 -8.16
C GLY A 29 -9.73 0.98 -8.65
N LEU A 30 -8.50 0.68 -9.09
CA LEU A 30 -7.60 1.68 -9.66
C LEU A 30 -8.10 2.22 -11.01
N ILE A 31 -8.64 1.35 -11.87
CA ILE A 31 -9.23 1.79 -13.16
C ILE A 31 -10.43 2.70 -12.91
N LYS A 32 -11.29 2.34 -11.95
CA LYS A 32 -12.47 3.14 -11.56
C LYS A 32 -12.11 4.48 -10.93
N MET A 33 -11.02 4.54 -10.17
CA MET A 33 -10.51 5.79 -9.57
C MET A 33 -9.78 6.69 -10.57
N LYS A 34 -9.27 6.14 -11.68
CA LYS A 34 -8.66 6.91 -12.77
C LYS A 34 -9.68 7.55 -13.72
N GLY A 35 -10.99 7.32 -13.52
CA GLY A 35 -12.04 8.02 -14.26
C GLY A 35 -12.12 7.69 -15.75
N TYR A 36 -11.53 6.59 -16.20
CA TYR A 36 -11.52 6.18 -17.63
C TYR A 36 -12.92 5.92 -18.23
N ASP A 37 -13.96 5.80 -17.39
CA ASP A 37 -15.37 5.69 -17.81
C ASP A 37 -16.10 7.04 -17.92
N ASP A 38 -15.44 8.17 -17.61
CA ASP A 38 -16.02 9.49 -17.78
C ASP A 38 -15.73 10.02 -19.20
N PRO A 39 -16.75 10.24 -20.06
CA PRO A 39 -16.55 10.84 -21.39
C PRO A 39 -15.96 12.26 -21.33
N ASN A 40 -15.89 12.90 -20.16
CA ASN A 40 -15.19 14.18 -19.95
C ASN A 40 -13.71 14.03 -19.57
N PHE A 41 -13.19 12.81 -19.34
CA PHE A 41 -11.79 12.59 -18.97
C PHE A 41 -10.79 12.81 -20.12
N SER A 42 -11.25 13.31 -21.27
CA SER A 42 -10.40 13.60 -22.43
C SER A 42 -9.76 15.00 -22.43
N ASN A 43 -10.05 15.91 -21.49
CA ASN A 43 -9.60 17.31 -21.63
C ASN A 43 -9.15 17.99 -20.32
N ALA A 44 -8.42 17.29 -19.44
CA ALA A 44 -7.67 17.95 -18.36
C ALA A 44 -6.17 18.15 -18.68
N LEU A 45 -5.72 17.64 -19.83
CA LEU A 45 -4.42 17.96 -20.43
C LEU A 45 -4.66 18.36 -21.89
N THR A 46 -5.16 19.56 -22.12
CA THR A 46 -5.03 20.22 -23.43
C THR A 46 -3.57 20.62 -23.59
N VAL A 47 -2.75 19.74 -24.16
CA VAL A 47 -1.43 20.11 -24.68
C VAL A 47 -1.67 20.79 -26.03
N GLU A 48 -2.01 22.07 -26.01
CA GLU A 48 -1.99 22.87 -27.24
C GLU A 48 -0.53 23.16 -27.60
N LYS A 49 -0.03 22.49 -28.64
CA LYS A 49 1.28 22.78 -29.23
C LYS A 49 1.24 24.17 -29.84
N ASN A 50 1.81 25.15 -29.15
CA ASN A 50 2.12 26.43 -29.74
C ASN A 50 3.29 26.26 -30.74
N GLU A 51 3.29 27.02 -31.84
CA GLU A 51 4.18 26.86 -33.01
C GLU A 51 5.69 27.08 -32.74
N ARG A 52 6.12 27.16 -31.47
CA ARG A 52 7.51 27.37 -31.05
C ARG A 52 8.07 26.31 -30.10
N GLY A 53 7.39 25.17 -29.92
CA GLY A 53 8.00 23.96 -29.36
C GLY A 53 8.23 23.93 -27.84
N TYR A 54 7.56 24.78 -27.05
CA TYR A 54 7.57 24.70 -25.59
C TYR A 54 6.24 24.12 -25.11
N ALA A 55 6.30 23.03 -24.34
CA ALA A 55 5.15 22.34 -23.79
C ALA A 55 4.74 23.01 -22.48
N GLU A 56 3.70 23.85 -22.54
CA GLU A 56 3.02 24.36 -21.34
C GLU A 56 1.87 23.41 -21.02
N ALA A 57 2.00 22.67 -19.92
CA ALA A 57 0.93 21.82 -19.40
C ALA A 57 0.17 22.62 -18.33
N GLU A 58 -0.98 23.18 -18.71
CA GLU A 58 -1.88 23.86 -17.79
C GLU A 58 -2.69 22.81 -17.02
N VAL A 59 -2.22 22.45 -15.82
CA VAL A 59 -2.96 21.60 -14.90
C VAL A 59 -3.87 22.50 -14.07
N LEU A 60 -5.16 22.51 -14.43
CA LEU A 60 -6.26 22.96 -13.59
C LEU A 60 -6.34 24.46 -13.24
N GLY A 61 -6.01 25.39 -14.14
CA GLY A 61 -6.45 26.80 -14.03
C GLY A 61 -6.07 27.58 -12.74
N GLU A 62 -5.22 27.01 -11.89
CA GLU A 62 -4.67 27.67 -10.71
C GLU A 62 -3.18 27.31 -10.64
N ASN A 63 -2.34 28.34 -10.52
CA ASN A 63 -0.89 28.21 -10.43
C ASN A 63 -0.52 27.56 -9.08
N VAL A 64 -0.60 26.24 -8.98
CA VAL A 64 -0.13 25.52 -7.80
C VAL A 64 1.33 25.13 -8.04
N GLU A 65 2.21 25.90 -7.41
CA GLU A 65 3.66 25.71 -7.38
C GLU A 65 3.97 24.25 -6.98
N LEU A 66 4.79 23.55 -7.79
CA LEU A 66 5.12 22.13 -7.66
C LEU A 66 5.65 21.71 -6.27
N LEU A 67 6.08 22.68 -5.46
CA LEU A 67 6.50 22.50 -4.07
C LEU A 67 5.37 22.01 -3.14
N ASP A 68 4.12 22.47 -3.35
CA ASP A 68 2.99 22.19 -2.44
C ASP A 68 2.50 20.73 -2.56
N ILE A 69 2.66 20.10 -3.73
CA ILE A 69 2.28 18.70 -3.95
C ILE A 69 3.21 17.75 -3.20
N GLU A 70 4.52 17.99 -3.24
CA GLU A 70 5.52 17.17 -2.56
C GLU A 70 5.41 17.30 -1.04
N GLU A 71 5.15 18.50 -0.53
CA GLU A 71 4.95 18.75 0.90
C GLU A 71 3.67 18.07 1.43
N LYS A 72 2.57 18.11 0.66
CA LYS A 72 1.31 17.43 1.00
C LYS A 72 1.42 15.91 0.94
N GLN A 73 2.16 15.37 -0.04
CA GLN A 73 2.46 13.94 -0.09
C GLN A 73 3.25 13.51 1.14
N ARG A 74 4.28 14.27 1.51
CA ARG A 74 5.08 14.02 2.72
C ARG A 74 4.22 14.00 3.98
N MET A 75 3.33 14.98 4.16
CA MET A 75 2.41 15.02 5.29
C MET A 75 1.44 13.83 5.34
N LEU A 76 0.96 13.35 4.19
CA LEU A 76 0.05 12.20 4.12
C LEU A 76 0.77 10.88 4.45
N GLU A 77 2.01 10.73 3.99
CA GLU A 77 2.87 9.58 4.30
C GLU A 77 3.25 9.53 5.79
N GLU A 78 3.64 10.67 6.37
CA GLU A 78 4.02 10.79 7.77
C GLU A 78 2.86 10.46 8.72
N ARG A 79 1.63 10.83 8.35
CA ARG A 79 0.45 10.70 9.21
C ARG A 79 -0.18 9.30 9.23
N LYS A 80 -0.08 8.52 8.14
CA LYS A 80 -0.76 7.21 8.03
C LYS A 80 0.13 6.01 8.30
N ALA A 81 1.34 5.97 7.73
CA ALA A 81 2.15 4.76 7.75
C ALA A 81 3.00 4.67 9.02
N PHE A 82 3.57 5.79 9.46
CA PHE A 82 4.65 5.74 10.45
C PHE A 82 4.17 5.52 11.88
N ASN A 83 2.97 5.97 12.27
CA ASN A 83 2.54 5.84 13.66
C ASN A 83 1.81 4.51 13.94
N ILE A 84 0.88 4.11 13.07
CA ILE A 84 0.03 2.93 13.32
C ILE A 84 0.79 1.62 13.05
N PHE A 85 1.52 1.56 11.92
CA PHE A 85 2.28 0.36 11.57
C PHE A 85 3.50 0.17 12.48
N SER A 86 4.21 1.26 12.81
CA SER A 86 5.35 1.20 13.73
C SER A 86 4.92 0.85 15.16
N SER A 87 3.85 1.47 15.68
CA SER A 87 3.28 1.12 16.98
C SER A 87 2.92 -0.37 17.04
N THR A 88 2.14 -0.85 16.08
CA THR A 88 1.72 -2.26 16.03
C THR A 88 2.90 -3.21 15.88
N GLY A 89 3.87 -2.88 15.02
CA GLY A 89 5.09 -3.66 14.82
C GLY A 89 6.00 -3.68 16.05
N GLN A 90 6.10 -2.57 16.79
CA GLN A 90 6.84 -2.50 18.06
C GLN A 90 6.20 -3.37 19.14
N HIS A 91 4.87 -3.33 19.28
CA HIS A 91 4.15 -4.17 20.22
C HIS A 91 4.31 -5.66 19.88
N LEU A 92 4.19 -6.02 18.60
CA LEU A 92 4.39 -7.39 18.13
C LEU A 92 5.83 -7.87 18.36
N SER A 93 6.83 -7.02 18.06
CA SER A 93 8.25 -7.32 18.25
C SER A 93 8.60 -7.55 19.73
N LYS A 94 8.04 -6.75 20.65
CA LYS A 94 8.21 -6.96 22.10
C LYS A 94 7.63 -8.28 22.57
N MET A 95 6.46 -8.67 22.03
CA MET A 95 5.82 -9.95 22.38
C MET A 95 6.64 -11.14 21.88
N VAL A 96 7.19 -11.05 20.66
CA VAL A 96 8.08 -12.08 20.10
C VAL A 96 9.37 -12.19 20.91
N LYS A 97 10.03 -11.06 21.25
CA LYS A 97 11.23 -11.07 22.08
C LYS A 97 10.97 -11.69 23.45
N GLY A 98 9.90 -11.30 24.13
CA GLY A 98 9.54 -11.88 25.44
C GLY A 98 9.29 -13.39 25.37
N GLY A 99 8.67 -13.89 24.30
CA GLY A 99 8.48 -15.33 24.09
C GLY A 99 9.79 -16.08 23.84
N VAL A 100 10.71 -15.49 23.08
CA VAL A 100 12.03 -16.05 22.80
C VAL A 100 12.92 -16.05 24.05
N ASP A 101 12.93 -14.96 24.82
CA ASP A 101 13.69 -14.85 26.07
C ASP A 101 13.17 -15.85 27.12
N ALA A 102 11.86 -16.03 27.24
CA ALA A 102 11.26 -17.04 28.12
C ALA A 102 11.65 -18.47 27.70
N PHE A 103 11.74 -18.73 26.40
CA PHE A 103 12.16 -20.03 25.87
C PHE A 103 13.64 -20.32 26.16
N PHE A 104 14.54 -19.34 25.96
CA PHE A 104 15.96 -19.49 26.30
C PHE A 104 16.15 -19.68 27.81
N ASN A 105 15.49 -18.89 28.65
CA ASN A 105 15.56 -19.06 30.11
C ASN A 105 15.05 -20.43 30.58
N PHE A 106 14.05 -21.00 29.88
CA PHE A 106 13.54 -22.34 30.21
C PHE A 106 14.52 -23.45 29.81
N ILE A 107 15.23 -23.30 28.69
CA ILE A 107 16.28 -24.23 28.26
C ILE A 107 17.48 -24.16 29.20
N ASP A 108 17.96 -22.95 29.51
CA ASP A 108 19.11 -22.74 30.41
C ASP A 108 18.81 -23.18 31.86
N GLY A 109 17.53 -23.17 32.28
CA GLY A 109 17.12 -23.67 33.59
C GLY A 109 16.96 -25.20 33.66
N ILE A 110 16.99 -25.91 32.53
CA ILE A 110 16.83 -27.37 32.42
C ILE A 110 18.16 -28.08 32.13
N VAL A 111 19.12 -27.39 31.51
CA VAL A 111 20.50 -27.85 31.27
C VAL A 111 21.38 -27.59 32.48
#